data_AF-A0A1Q7W1W0-F1
#
_entry.id   AF-A0A1Q7W1W0-F1
#
_cell.length_a   1.000
_cell.length_b   1.000
_cell.length_c   1.000
_cell.angle_alpha   90.00
_cell.angle_beta   90.00
_cell.angle_gamma   90.00
#
_symmetry.space_group_name_H-M   'P 1'
#
loop_
_entity.id
_entity.type
_entity.pdbx_description
1 polymer ?
#
loop_
_entity_poly.entity_id
_entity_poly.type
_entity_poly.pdbx_seq_one_letter_code
_entity_poly.pdbx_strand_id
1 'polypeptide(L)'
;MGRATSGVIGMRFADNDELLEMAVVQDGLDVLVATGGGYAKRTPIDEYPVQGRGGKGVLTAKITERRGGLVGAVVISPDDELFAITSNGGVIRTPVKPVRRTRDRNTMGVKLMDLPDGVTLVAIARNADEPDEQD
;
A
#
# COMPACT_ATOMS: atom_id res chain seq x y z
N MET A 1 -13.33 21.87 14.72
CA MET A 1 -12.27 22.81 14.32
C MET A 1 -12.73 23.53 13.06
N GLY A 2 -12.42 24.82 12.87
CA GLY A 2 -12.80 25.55 11.65
C GLY A 2 -11.95 25.13 10.43
N ARG A 3 -12.33 25.54 9.22
CA ARG A 3 -11.62 25.17 7.97
C ARG A 3 -10.17 25.70 7.92
N ALA A 4 -9.93 26.90 8.45
CA ALA A 4 -8.61 27.53 8.49
C ALA A 4 -7.89 27.23 9.81
N THR A 5 -7.35 26.03 9.95
CA THR A 5 -6.63 25.57 11.14
C THR A 5 -5.50 24.62 10.73
N SER A 6 -4.49 24.44 11.59
CA SER A 6 -3.34 23.57 11.33
C SER A 6 -3.64 22.06 11.52
N GLY A 7 -4.82 21.72 12.03
CA GLY A 7 -5.21 20.35 12.31
C GLY A 7 -4.65 19.81 13.63
N VAL A 8 -4.63 18.49 13.77
CA VAL A 8 -4.10 17.79 14.94
C VAL A 8 -3.17 16.66 14.51
N ILE A 9 -2.22 16.29 15.36
CA ILE A 9 -1.25 15.24 15.06
C ILE A 9 -1.96 13.88 14.93
N GLY A 10 -2.05 13.31 13.73
CA GLY A 10 -2.60 11.97 13.50
C GLY A 10 -1.63 10.86 13.92
N MET A 11 -0.40 10.93 13.41
CA MET A 11 0.69 9.99 13.64
C MET A 11 2.00 10.78 13.79
N ARG A 12 2.96 10.23 14.53
CA ARG A 12 4.33 10.73 14.59
C ARG A 12 5.24 9.81 13.80
N PHE A 13 6.10 10.39 13.00
CA PHE A 13 7.02 9.66 12.14
C PHE A 13 8.46 9.75 12.66
N ALA A 14 9.34 8.89 12.18
CA ALA A 14 10.78 9.10 12.32
C ALA A 14 11.24 10.22 11.36
N ASP A 15 12.49 10.65 11.49
CA ASP A 15 13.02 11.70 10.63
C ASP A 15 13.06 11.23 9.16
N ASN A 16 12.54 12.07 8.25
CA ASN A 16 12.39 11.83 6.80
C ASN A 16 11.28 10.86 6.37
N ASP A 17 10.49 10.32 7.29
CA ASP A 17 9.27 9.58 6.92
C ASP A 17 8.13 10.55 6.59
N GLU A 18 7.28 10.14 5.65
CA GLU A 18 6.08 10.88 5.24
C GLU A 18 4.84 9.97 5.21
N LEU A 19 3.67 10.60 5.28
CA LEU A 19 2.40 9.89 5.19
C LEU A 19 2.08 9.57 3.72
N LEU A 20 2.00 8.28 3.38
CA LEU A 20 1.64 7.84 2.02
C LEU A 20 0.13 7.79 1.78
N GLU A 21 -0.66 7.36 2.76
CA GLU A 21 -2.08 7.07 2.57
C GLU A 21 -2.87 7.31 3.86
N MET A 22 -4.12 7.77 3.70
CA MET A 22 -5.11 7.84 4.77
C MET A 22 -6.43 7.26 4.28
N ALA A 23 -6.86 6.17 4.90
CA ALA A 23 -8.11 5.49 4.55
C ALA A 23 -8.98 5.23 5.78
N VAL A 24 -10.29 5.11 5.55
CA VAL A 24 -11.26 4.69 6.57
C VAL A 24 -11.34 3.17 6.56
N VAL A 25 -11.25 2.56 7.75
CA VAL A 25 -11.32 1.11 7.92
C VAL A 25 -12.69 0.58 7.49
N GLN A 26 -12.68 -0.50 6.71
CA GLN A 26 -13.87 -1.28 6.36
C GLN A 26 -13.57 -2.76 6.60
N ASP A 27 -14.47 -3.44 7.29
CA ASP A 27 -14.31 -4.85 7.61
C ASP A 27 -14.27 -5.71 6.34
N GLY A 28 -13.47 -6.77 6.37
CA GLY A 28 -13.32 -7.69 5.24
C GLY A 28 -12.36 -7.25 4.14
N LEU A 29 -11.83 -6.02 4.19
CA LEU A 29 -10.82 -5.53 3.25
C LEU A 29 -9.39 -5.80 3.73
N ASP A 30 -8.45 -5.75 2.80
CA ASP A 30 -7.02 -5.83 3.07
C ASP A 30 -6.35 -4.47 2.85
N VAL A 31 -5.23 -4.24 3.54
CA VAL A 31 -4.28 -3.18 3.21
C VAL A 31 -3.21 -3.77 2.30
N LEU A 32 -3.14 -3.29 1.06
CA LEU A 32 -2.08 -3.63 0.12
C LEU A 32 -1.01 -2.54 0.13
N VAL A 33 0.25 -2.93 0.27
CA VAL A 33 1.40 -2.04 0.21
C VAL A 33 2.38 -2.51 -0.86
N ALA A 34 3.04 -1.57 -1.53
CA ALA A 34 4.06 -1.86 -2.53
C ALA A 34 5.35 -1.05 -2.30
N THR A 35 6.49 -1.64 -2.67
CA THR A 35 7.82 -1.00 -2.59
C THR A 35 8.29 -0.55 -3.97
N GLY A 36 9.23 0.41 -4.01
CA GLY A 36 9.81 0.89 -5.27
C GLY A 36 10.55 -0.17 -6.07
N GLY A 37 11.03 -1.24 -5.43
CA GLY A 37 11.61 -2.41 -6.08
C GLY A 37 10.60 -3.42 -6.63
N GLY A 38 9.31 -3.08 -6.67
CA GLY A 38 8.26 -3.92 -7.28
C GLY A 38 7.82 -5.08 -6.41
N TYR A 39 7.92 -4.98 -5.08
CA TYR A 39 7.41 -5.99 -4.15
C TYR A 39 6.12 -5.51 -3.51
N ALA A 40 5.16 -6.41 -3.35
CA ALA A 40 3.89 -6.12 -2.72
C ALA A 40 3.42 -7.24 -1.80
N LYS A 41 2.52 -6.87 -0.89
CA LYS A 41 1.73 -7.80 -0.10
C LYS A 41 0.41 -7.14 0.27
N ARG A 42 -0.55 -7.97 0.65
CA ARG A 42 -1.78 -7.53 1.29
C ARG A 42 -1.92 -8.17 2.67
N THR A 43 -2.40 -7.39 3.63
CA THR A 43 -2.58 -7.83 5.01
C THR A 43 -4.00 -7.49 5.44
N PRO A 44 -4.75 -8.44 6.02
CA PRO A 44 -6.10 -8.18 6.50
C PRO A 44 -6.14 -6.96 7.44
N ILE A 45 -7.17 -6.11 7.32
CA ILE A 45 -7.22 -4.85 8.08
C ILE A 45 -7.36 -5.07 9.60
N ASP A 46 -7.95 -6.20 10.00
CA ASP A 46 -8.11 -6.64 11.39
C ASP A 46 -6.79 -7.01 12.06
N GLU A 47 -5.73 -7.23 11.28
CA GLU A 47 -4.38 -7.41 11.82
C GLU A 47 -3.77 -6.08 12.28
N TYR A 48 -4.34 -4.91 11.95
CA TYR A 48 -3.83 -3.61 12.43
C TYR A 48 -4.49 -3.23 13.77
N PRO A 49 -3.74 -3.16 14.88
CA PRO A 49 -4.32 -2.91 16.19
C PRO A 49 -4.84 -1.46 16.29
N VAL A 50 -5.98 -1.30 16.96
CA VAL A 50 -6.49 0.02 17.34
C VAL A 50 -5.53 0.66 18.34
N GLN A 51 -5.08 1.88 18.05
CA GLN A 51 -4.18 2.65 18.90
C GLN A 51 -4.69 4.08 19.08
N GLY A 52 -4.25 4.74 20.15
CA GLY A 52 -4.50 6.17 20.34
C GLY A 52 -3.82 7.02 19.25
N ARG A 53 -4.47 8.12 18.88
CA ARG A 53 -3.92 9.10 17.92
C ARG A 53 -2.62 9.73 18.44
N GLY A 54 -1.69 10.02 17.53
CA GLY A 54 -0.42 10.70 17.81
C GLY A 54 0.73 9.79 18.23
N GLY A 55 0.52 8.47 18.21
CA GLY A 55 1.58 7.47 18.37
C GLY A 55 2.41 7.30 17.10
N LYS A 56 3.42 6.41 17.17
CA LYS A 56 4.29 6.04 16.03
C LYS A 56 3.73 4.93 15.14
N GLY A 57 2.58 4.35 15.51
CA GLY A 57 1.99 3.22 14.79
C GLY A 57 2.71 1.89 15.05
N VAL A 58 2.52 0.96 14.12
CA VAL A 58 3.14 -0.38 14.09
C VAL A 58 3.72 -0.66 12.71
N LEU A 59 4.68 -1.57 12.62
CA LEU A 59 5.26 -1.96 11.33
C LEU A 59 4.21 -2.61 10.42
N THR A 60 4.13 -2.11 9.19
CA THR A 60 3.24 -2.61 8.12
C THR A 60 3.97 -3.47 7.10
N ALA A 61 5.30 -3.37 7.02
CA ALA A 61 6.14 -4.15 6.13
C ALA A 61 7.56 -4.19 6.71
N LYS A 62 8.28 -5.27 6.40
CA LYS A 62 9.72 -5.30 6.60
C LYS A 62 10.37 -4.66 5.38
N ILE A 63 11.11 -3.58 5.58
CA ILE A 63 11.78 -2.83 4.50
C ILE A 63 13.26 -3.23 4.46
N THR A 64 13.79 -3.42 3.25
CA THR A 64 15.21 -3.64 3.02
C THR A 64 15.68 -2.71 1.90
N GLU A 65 16.91 -2.22 1.99
CA GLU A 65 17.48 -1.28 1.01
C GLU A 65 17.35 -1.80 -0.42
N ARG A 66 17.63 -3.09 -0.64
CA ARG A 66 17.53 -3.74 -1.96
C ARG A 66 16.14 -3.67 -2.60
N ARG A 67 15.06 -3.53 -1.82
CA ARG A 67 13.68 -3.51 -2.31
C ARG A 67 13.07 -2.10 -2.34
N GLY A 68 13.79 -1.10 -1.86
CA GLY A 68 13.31 0.29 -1.76
C GLY A 68 12.26 0.49 -0.66
N GLY A 69 11.96 1.77 -0.40
CA GLY A 69 10.88 2.18 0.49
C GLY A 69 9.49 1.89 -0.09
N LEU A 70 8.47 2.09 0.73
CA LEU A 70 7.08 2.01 0.26
C LEU A 70 6.79 3.16 -0.72
N VAL A 71 6.07 2.86 -1.79
CA VAL A 71 5.66 3.83 -2.81
C VAL A 71 4.14 3.98 -2.91
N GLY A 72 3.40 3.17 -2.14
CA GLY A 72 1.95 3.31 -2.05
C GLY A 72 1.34 2.29 -1.09
N ALA A 73 0.15 2.64 -0.63
CA ALA A 73 -0.74 1.78 0.12
C ALA A 73 -2.17 2.01 -0.37
N VAL A 74 -2.98 0.96 -0.44
CA VAL A 74 -4.40 1.04 -0.82
C VAL A 74 -5.21 0.07 0.02
N VAL A 75 -6.43 0.49 0.41
CA VAL A 75 -7.42 -0.41 1.00
C VAL A 75 -8.21 -1.07 -0.13
N ILE A 76 -8.24 -2.40 -0.14
CA ILE A 76 -8.57 -3.16 -1.35
C ILE A 76 -9.28 -4.49 -1.04
N SER A 77 -10.17 -4.90 -1.93
CA SER A 77 -10.79 -6.23 -1.97
C SER A 77 -9.89 -7.22 -2.73
N PRO A 78 -9.91 -8.54 -2.42
CA PRO A 78 -9.30 -9.56 -3.27
C PRO A 78 -9.71 -9.51 -4.75
N ASP A 79 -10.93 -9.04 -5.03
CA ASP A 79 -11.52 -9.06 -6.37
C ASP A 79 -11.29 -7.74 -7.14
N ASP A 80 -10.64 -6.75 -6.51
CA ASP A 80 -10.25 -5.52 -7.19
C ASP A 80 -9.05 -5.74 -8.13
N GLU A 81 -8.81 -4.75 -8.98
CA GLU A 81 -7.56 -4.59 -9.71
C GLU A 81 -6.81 -3.34 -9.24
N LEU A 82 -5.52 -3.28 -9.56
CA LEU A 82 -4.69 -2.09 -9.38
C LEU A 82 -3.89 -1.76 -10.63
N PHE A 83 -3.53 -0.50 -10.78
CA PHE A 83 -2.51 -0.05 -11.71
C PHE A 83 -1.17 0.09 -10.98
N ALA A 84 -0.15 -0.59 -11.49
CA ALA A 84 1.24 -0.43 -11.09
C ALA A 84 1.93 0.50 -12.10
N ILE A 85 2.47 1.62 -11.61
CA ILE A 85 3.03 2.67 -12.45
C ILE A 85 4.55 2.70 -12.25
N THR A 86 5.31 2.61 -13.35
CA THR A 86 6.76 2.53 -13.33
C THR A 86 7.43 3.85 -13.71
N SER A 87 8.68 4.03 -13.30
CA SER A 87 9.45 5.27 -13.53
C SER A 87 9.71 5.58 -15.01
N ASN A 88 9.64 4.58 -15.89
CA ASN A 88 9.76 4.75 -17.33
C ASN A 88 8.40 4.99 -18.03
N GLY A 89 7.33 5.26 -17.28
CA GLY A 89 6.00 5.59 -17.81
C GLY A 89 5.13 4.38 -18.15
N GLY A 90 5.56 3.16 -17.79
CA GLY A 90 4.73 1.97 -17.92
C GLY A 90 3.57 1.97 -16.91
N VAL A 91 2.41 1.49 -17.34
CA VAL A 91 1.23 1.30 -16.49
C VAL A 91 0.73 -0.11 -16.71
N ILE A 92 0.66 -0.90 -15.64
CA ILE A 92 0.27 -2.31 -15.70
C ILE A 92 -0.94 -2.54 -14.82
N ARG A 93 -2.04 -2.98 -15.43
CA ARG A 93 -3.22 -3.47 -14.72
C ARG A 93 -2.90 -4.83 -14.12
N THR A 94 -3.13 -4.98 -12.81
CA THR A 94 -2.75 -6.15 -12.02
C THR A 94 -3.93 -6.59 -11.15
N PRO A 95 -4.41 -7.84 -11.28
CA PRO A 95 -5.44 -8.35 -10.38
C PRO A 95 -4.88 -8.48 -8.95
N VAL A 96 -5.68 -8.18 -7.94
CA VAL A 96 -5.24 -8.18 -6.53
C VAL A 96 -5.20 -9.59 -5.95
N LYS A 97 -6.12 -10.46 -6.37
CA LYS A 97 -6.27 -11.83 -5.84
C LYS A 97 -4.96 -12.62 -5.73
N PRO A 98 -4.07 -12.61 -6.73
CA PRO A 98 -2.79 -13.34 -6.67
C PRO A 98 -1.74 -12.69 -5.77
N VAL A 99 -1.89 -11.41 -5.39
CA VAL A 99 -0.96 -10.73 -4.49
C VAL A 99 -0.97 -11.43 -3.13
N ARG A 100 0.23 -11.72 -2.61
CA ARG A 100 0.40 -12.49 -1.37
C ARG A 100 -0.37 -11.85 -0.22
N ARG A 101 -1.40 -12.56 0.25
CA ARG A 101 -2.12 -12.25 1.49
C ARG A 101 -1.45 -12.88 2.69
N THR A 102 -1.12 -12.12 3.73
CA THR A 102 -0.44 -12.63 4.93
C THR A 102 -0.96 -11.94 6.20
N ARG A 103 -1.13 -12.71 7.28
CA ARG A 103 -1.53 -12.19 8.60
C ARG A 103 -0.40 -11.42 9.28
N ASP A 104 0.84 -11.86 9.10
CA ASP A 104 1.98 -11.12 9.65
C ASP A 104 2.23 -9.84 8.85
N ARG A 105 2.01 -8.70 9.51
CA ARG A 105 2.29 -7.36 8.97
C ARG A 105 3.77 -7.16 8.69
N ASN A 106 4.68 -7.67 9.52
CA ASN A 106 6.12 -7.40 9.43
C ASN A 106 6.84 -8.35 8.47
N THR A 107 6.27 -8.51 7.27
CA THR A 107 6.82 -9.35 6.21
C THR A 107 7.24 -8.50 5.01
N MET A 108 8.10 -9.08 4.17
CA MET A 108 8.69 -8.40 3.01
C MET A 108 7.79 -8.34 1.76
N GLY A 109 6.71 -9.13 1.75
CA GLY A 109 5.93 -9.39 0.53
C GLY A 109 6.68 -10.15 -0.57
N VAL A 110 6.00 -10.31 -1.70
CA VAL A 110 6.47 -11.04 -2.89
C VAL A 110 6.62 -10.09 -4.06
N LYS A 111 7.31 -10.52 -5.11
CA LYS A 111 7.46 -9.73 -6.32
C LYS A 111 6.09 -9.57 -6.98
N LEU A 112 5.66 -8.32 -7.19
CA LEU A 112 4.43 -7.98 -7.90
C LEU A 112 4.65 -8.07 -9.42
N MET A 113 5.82 -7.61 -9.86
CA MET A 113 6.20 -7.57 -11.28
C MET A 113 7.71 -7.58 -11.47
N ASP A 114 8.16 -8.00 -12.64
CA ASP A 114 9.53 -7.84 -13.10
C ASP A 114 9.75 -6.39 -13.56
N LEU A 115 10.69 -5.70 -12.91
CA LEU A 115 11.15 -4.38 -13.32
C LEU A 115 12.45 -4.54 -14.12
N PRO A 116 12.58 -3.87 -15.28
CA PRO A 116 13.86 -3.78 -15.98
C PRO A 116 14.94 -3.10 -15.13
N ASP A 117 16.20 -3.31 -15.49
CA ASP A 117 17.33 -2.67 -14.81
C ASP A 117 17.19 -1.14 -14.82
N GLY A 118 17.32 -0.52 -13.65
CA GLY A 118 17.18 0.92 -13.45
C GLY A 118 15.74 1.45 -13.42
N VAL A 119 14.73 0.60 -13.65
CA VAL A 119 13.31 0.96 -13.56
C VAL A 119 12.78 0.65 -12.16
N THR A 120 11.99 1.55 -11.61
CA THR A 120 11.35 1.39 -10.30
C THR A 120 9.83 1.48 -10.44
N LEU A 121 9.12 0.90 -9.47
CA LEU A 121 7.73 1.21 -9.23
C LEU A 121 7.65 2.58 -8.54
N VAL A 122 6.80 3.47 -9.02
CA VAL A 122 6.65 4.83 -8.46
C VAL A 122 5.30 5.05 -7.77
N ALA A 123 4.28 4.29 -8.15
CA ALA A 123 2.96 4.37 -7.52
C ALA A 123 2.16 3.09 -7.76
N ILE A 124 1.18 2.88 -6.90
CA ILE A 124 0.07 1.96 -7.12
C ILE A 124 -1.25 2.73 -6.94
N ALA A 125 -2.25 2.40 -7.74
CA ALA A 125 -3.60 2.97 -7.60
C ALA A 125 -4.63 1.86 -7.79
N ARG A 126 -5.69 1.83 -6.97
CA ARG A 126 -6.81 0.92 -7.19
C ARG A 126 -7.49 1.28 -8.51
N ASN A 127 -7.81 0.28 -9.33
CA ASN A 127 -8.69 0.47 -10.47
C ASN A 127 -10.09 0.84 -9.96
N ALA A 128 -10.66 1.93 -10.44
CA ALA A 128 -11.97 2.41 -10.01
C ALA A 128 -13.11 1.88 -10.89
N ASP A 129 -12.78 1.24 -12.01
CA ASP A 129 -13.74 0.62 -12.90
C ASP A 129 -14.43 -0.55 -12.19
N GLU A 130 -15.73 -0.73 -12.46
CA GLU A 130 -16.42 -1.96 -12.06
C GLU A 130 -15.82 -3.14 -12.83
N PRO A 131 -15.67 -4.32 -12.20
CA PRO A 131 -15.18 -5.50 -12.90
C PRO A 131 -16.07 -5.77 -14.11
N ASP A 132 -15.47 -5.90 -15.29
CA ASP A 132 -16.20 -6.20 -16.52
C ASP A 132 -17.06 -7.46 -16.29
N GLU A 133 -18.39 -7.37 -16.44
CA GLU A 133 -19.34 -8.50 -16.25
C GLU A 133 -19.17 -9.63 -17.30
N GLN A 134 -18.07 -9.63 -18.05
CA GLN A 134 -17.80 -10.53 -19.17
C GLN A 134 -16.53 -11.35 -18.92
N ASP A 135 -16.62 -12.34 -18.04
CA ASP A 135 -15.75 -13.53 -18.03
C ASP A 135 -16.50 -14.75 -17.47
#